data_AF-A0A932WCG4-F1
#
_entry.id   AF-A0A932WCG4-F1
#
_cell.length_a   1.000
_cell.length_b   1.000
_cell.length_c   1.000
_cell.angle_alpha   90.00
_cell.angle_beta   90.00
_cell.angle_gamma   90.00
#
_symmetry.space_group_name_H-M   'P 1'
#
loop_
_entity.id
_entity.type
_entity.pdbx_description
1 polymer ?
#
loop_
_entity_poly.entity_id
_entity_poly.type
_entity_poly.pdbx_seq_one_letter_code
_entity_poly.pdbx_strand_id
1 'polypeptide(L)' 'YSDDWSRLAWLMVRGRADVVPAGRERPDALRLLRAKYPQYRAMALEDLPLLAITPQRVVAWGKIG' A
#
# COMPACT_ATOMS: atom_id res chain seq x y z
N TYR A 1 -13.45 -28.74 -7.86
CA TYR A 1 -13.24 -27.58 -6.97
C TYR A 1 -12.88 -28.13 -5.61
N SER A 2 -11.67 -27.89 -5.11
CA SER A 2 -11.24 -28.34 -3.77
C SER A 2 -10.69 -27.13 -3.04
N ASP A 3 -11.57 -26.36 -2.41
CA ASP A 3 -11.12 -25.18 -1.68
C ASP A 3 -10.57 -25.62 -0.32
N ASP A 4 -9.25 -25.75 -0.25
CA ASP A 4 -8.55 -25.85 1.01
C ASP A 4 -8.55 -24.49 1.71
N TRP A 5 -9.56 -24.26 2.55
CA TRP A 5 -9.74 -23.01 3.29
C TRP A 5 -8.67 -22.75 4.34
N SER A 6 -7.84 -23.75 4.69
CA SER A 6 -6.72 -23.58 5.62
C SER A 6 -5.63 -22.63 5.08
N ARG A 7 -5.66 -22.35 3.77
CA ARG A 7 -4.71 -21.47 3.07
C ARG A 7 -5.16 -20.02 2.98
N LEU A 8 -6.38 -19.71 3.41
CA LEU A 8 -6.87 -18.33 3.40
C LEU A 8 -6.22 -17.53 4.53
N ALA A 9 -5.83 -16.31 4.21
CA ALA A 9 -5.23 -15.38 5.16
C ALA A 9 -5.50 -13.93 4.72
N TRP A 10 -5.58 -13.02 5.69
CA TRP A 10 -5.67 -11.59 5.42
C TRP A 10 -4.98 -10.74 6.48
N LEU A 11 -4.57 -9.54 6.06
CA LEU A 11 -3.99 -8.50 6.90
C LEU A 11 -4.77 -7.19 6.71
N MET A 12 -5.12 -6.55 7.81
CA MET A 12 -5.74 -5.23 7.83
C MET A 12 -4.84 -4.26 8.61
N VAL A 13 -4.37 -3.23 7.92
CA VAL A 13 -3.64 -2.12 8.53
C VAL A 13 -4.59 -0.95 8.70
N ARG A 14 -4.74 -0.46 9.93
CA ARG A 14 -5.48 0.75 10.28
C ARG A 14 -4.51 1.82 10.73
N GLY A 15 -4.73 3.04 10.29
CA GLY A 15 -3.82 4.16 10.57
C GLY A 15 -4.43 5.49 10.19
N ARG A 16 -3.75 6.57 10.55
CA ARG A 16 -4.11 7.91 10.12
C ARG A 16 -3.67 8.10 8.67
N ALA A 17 -4.56 8.64 7.85
CA ALA A 17 -4.25 9.03 6.47
C ALA A 17 -3.97 10.53 6.41
N ASP A 18 -2.85 10.90 5.82
CA ASP A 18 -2.49 12.29 5.55
C ASP A 18 -2.20 12.44 4.05
N VAL A 19 -2.61 13.59 3.48
CA VAL A 19 -2.25 13.93 2.09
C VAL A 19 -0.81 14.41 2.09
N VAL A 20 0.04 13.79 1.27
CA VAL A 20 1.43 14.19 1.10
C VAL A 20 1.47 15.46 0.23
N PRO A 21 1.97 16.58 0.75
CA PRO A 21 2.07 17.81 -0.01
C PRO A 21 3.05 17.67 -1.19
N ALA A 22 2.92 18.55 -2.18
CA ALA A 22 3.92 18.69 -3.23
C ALA A 22 5.23 19.19 -2.60
N GLY A 23 6.13 18.27 -2.30
CA GLY A 23 7.36 18.53 -1.56
C GLY A 23 8.39 17.42 -1.75
N ARG A 24 9.51 17.52 -1.03
CA ARG A 24 10.69 16.67 -1.23
C ARG A 24 10.46 15.17 -1.05
N GLU A 25 9.45 14.78 -0.27
CA GLU A 25 9.17 13.36 0.00
C GLU A 25 8.39 12.67 -1.13
N ARG A 26 7.69 13.44 -1.97
CA ARG A 26 6.80 12.91 -3.01
C ARG A 26 7.56 12.17 -4.13
N PRO A 27 8.69 12.66 -4.67
CA PRO A 27 9.47 11.93 -5.68
C PRO A 27 9.92 10.54 -5.19
N ASP A 28 10.38 10.44 -3.94
CA ASP A 28 10.83 9.17 -3.37
C ASP A 28 9.68 8.18 -3.17
N ALA A 29 8.52 8.65 -2.70
CA ALA A 29 7.33 7.82 -2.57
C ALA A 29 6.85 7.29 -3.94
N LEU A 30 6.83 8.14 -4.98
CA LEU A 30 6.49 7.72 -6.34
C LEU A 30 7.48 6.70 -6.91
N ARG A 31 8.78 6.88 -6.64
CA ARG A 31 9.82 5.91 -7.01
C ARG A 31 9.58 4.54 -6.37
N LEU A 32 9.24 4.50 -5.07
CA LEU A 32 8.92 3.26 -4.36
C LEU A 32 7.65 2.58 -4.91
N LEU A 33 6.61 3.37 -5.22
CA LEU A 33 5.40 2.84 -5.86
C LEU A 33 5.70 2.22 -7.23
N ARG A 34 6.51 2.88 -8.08
CA ARG A 34 6.91 2.35 -9.40
C ARG A 34 7.83 1.14 -9.33
N ALA A 35 8.63 1.02 -8.27
CA ALA A 35 9.45 -0.16 -8.01
C ALA A 35 8.58 -1.36 -7.64
N LYS A 36 7.60 -1.17 -6.76
CA LYS A 36 6.70 -2.22 -6.28
C LYS A 36 5.62 -2.63 -7.29
N TYR A 37 5.12 -1.68 -8.05
CA TYR A 37 4.00 -1.85 -8.97
C TYR A 37 4.41 -1.44 -10.39
N PRO A 38 4.86 -2.39 -11.25
CA PRO A 38 5.34 -2.07 -12.59
C PRO A 38 4.33 -1.31 -13.46
N GLN A 39 3.02 -1.55 -13.28
CA GLN A 39 1.96 -0.81 -13.97
C GLN A 39 2.03 0.73 -13.79
N TYR A 40 2.62 1.21 -12.69
CA TYR A 40 2.72 2.64 -12.39
C TYR A 40 3.87 3.35 -13.12
N ARG A 41 4.75 2.62 -13.80
CA ARG A 41 5.92 3.21 -14.49
C ARG A 41 5.52 4.13 -15.65
N ALA A 42 4.45 3.78 -16.36
CA ALA A 42 3.95 4.54 -17.50
C ALA A 42 2.82 5.53 -17.15
N MET A 43 2.36 5.55 -15.89
CA MET A 43 1.29 6.43 -15.45
C MET A 43 1.82 7.78 -14.96
N ALA A 44 1.10 8.85 -15.30
CA ALA A 44 1.30 10.18 -14.74
C ALA A 44 0.71 10.24 -13.32
N LEU A 45 1.52 9.92 -12.31
CA LEU A 45 1.12 9.92 -10.90
C LEU A 45 1.39 11.26 -10.21
N GLU A 46 2.21 12.09 -10.84
CA GLU A 46 2.69 13.38 -10.35
C GLU A 46 1.54 14.39 -10.15
N ASP A 47 0.42 14.21 -10.86
CA ASP A 47 -0.77 15.05 -10.74
C ASP A 47 -1.82 14.49 -9.77
N LEU A 48 -1.62 13.27 -9.27
CA LEU A 48 -2.58 12.59 -8.40
C LEU A 48 -2.26 12.78 -6.91
N PRO A 49 -3.28 12.93 -6.04
CA PRO A 49 -3.08 12.98 -4.59
C PRO A 49 -2.33 11.74 -4.11
N LEU A 50 -1.31 11.95 -3.28
CA LEU A 50 -0.57 10.88 -2.63
C LEU A 50 -0.99 10.82 -1.16
N LEU A 51 -1.39 9.63 -0.70
CA LEU A 51 -1.76 9.39 0.69
C LEU A 51 -0.64 8.66 1.42
N ALA A 52 -0.23 9.20 2.56
CA ALA A 52 0.61 8.51 3.53
C ALA A 52 -0.30 7.94 4.64
N ILE A 53 -0.22 6.62 4.87
CA ILE A 53 -0.91 5.98 5.98
C ILE A 53 0.11 5.70 7.06
N THR A 54 -0.03 6.35 8.22
CA THR A 54 0.78 6.05 9.42
C THR A 54 0.10 4.91 10.18
N PRO A 55 0.66 3.68 10.19
CA PRO A 55 0.02 2.54 10.84
C PRO A 55 -0.13 2.76 12.35
N GLN A 56 -1.31 2.46 12.88
CA GLN A 56 -1.63 2.53 14.31
C GLN A 56 -2.07 1.19 14.87
N ARG A 57 -2.70 0.35 14.04
CA ARG A 57 -3.12 -0.99 14.42
C ARG A 57 -3.03 -1.92 13.23
N VAL A 58 -2.55 -3.13 13.48
CA VAL A 58 -2.51 -4.21 12.51
C VAL A 58 -3.33 -5.38 13.05
N VAL A 59 -4.21 -5.93 12.21
CA VAL A 59 -5.01 -7.12 12.53
C VAL A 59 -4.77 -8.14 11.43
N ALA A 60 -4.50 -9.38 11.81
CA ALA A 60 -4.26 -10.47 10.89
C ALA A 60 -5.17 -11.66 11.23
N TRP A 61 -5.47 -12.49 10.25
CA TRP A 61 -6.17 -13.75 10.43
C TRP A 61 -5.69 -14.79 9.42
N GLY A 62 -5.79 -16.05 9.80
CA GLY A 62 -5.32 -17.19 9.01
C GLY A 62 -3.86 -17.53 9.31
N LYS A 63 -3.26 -18.35 8.45
CA LYS A 63 -1.87 -18.80 8.61
C LYS A 63 -0.89 -17.70 8.17
N ILE A 64 -0.72 -16.71 9.01
CA ILE A 64 0.20 -15.58 8.81
C ILE A 64 1.43 -15.84 9.66
N GLY A 65 2.46 -16.47 9.08
CA GLY A 65 3.79 -16.64 9.67
C GLY A 65 3.83 -17.40 10.99
#